data_AF-A0A660RBK5-F1
#
_entry.id   AF-A0A660RBK5-F1
#
_cell.length_a   1.000
_cell.length_b   1.000
_cell.length_c   1.000
_cell.angle_alpha   90.00
_cell.angle_beta   90.00
_cell.angle_gamma   90.00
#
_symmetry.space_group_name_H-M   'P 1'
#
loop_
_entity.id
_entity.type
_entity.pdbx_description
1 polymer ?
#
loop_
_entity_poly.entity_id
_entity_poly.type
_entity_poly.pdbx_seq_one_letter_code
_entity_poly.pdbx_strand_id
1 'polypeptide(L)'
;MSLCDIRLRGGILKKRRSMVKRIVQYIVIFSTLAFAFFPIIWIFSASINPGGTLYGQRLIPKNPTLEHYRILFTDDRYPFILWLLNSLKVSTVASAITVFLCALGSYAFSRFNFRGRRPLLLSLLLVQMFPIMLAFVALYLLLLWIGKYIPFMGLNTHAGLILVYLGGSLGFNTWLMKGYFDTIPH
;
A
#
# COMPACT_ATOMS: atom_id res chain seq x y z
N MET A 1 42.69 1.54 45.08
CA MET A 1 41.34 1.42 44.50
C MET A 1 41.26 0.08 43.77
N SER A 2 40.43 -0.85 44.23
CA SER A 2 40.47 -2.27 43.81
C SER A 2 39.85 -2.47 42.41
N LEU A 3 40.41 -3.40 41.64
CA LEU A 3 39.90 -3.81 40.31
C LEU A 3 38.42 -4.27 40.35
N CYS A 4 37.91 -4.68 41.51
CA CYS A 4 36.52 -5.07 41.71
C CYS A 4 35.54 -3.87 41.57
N ASP A 5 35.91 -2.70 42.09
CA ASP A 5 35.06 -1.49 42.08
C ASP A 5 34.89 -0.93 40.66
N ILE A 6 35.93 -1.03 39.83
CA ILE A 6 35.91 -0.58 38.43
C ILE A 6 34.96 -1.46 37.61
N ARG A 7 34.96 -2.78 37.84
CA ARG A 7 34.10 -3.75 37.13
C ARG A 7 32.63 -3.60 37.51
N LEU A 8 32.34 -3.38 38.81
CA LEU A 8 30.98 -3.12 39.30
C LEU A 8 30.42 -1.80 38.76
N ARG A 9 31.21 -0.72 38.76
CA ARG A 9 30.81 0.57 38.16
C ARG A 9 30.55 0.47 36.65
N GLY A 10 31.37 -0.27 35.91
CA GLY A 10 31.17 -0.50 34.47
C GLY A 10 29.86 -1.24 34.15
N GLY A 11 29.49 -2.23 34.97
CA GLY A 11 28.23 -2.96 34.86
C GLY A 11 27.00 -2.09 35.13
N ILE A 12 27.04 -1.25 36.17
CA ILE A 12 25.93 -0.34 36.54
C ILE A 12 25.72 0.74 35.47
N LEU A 13 26.80 1.34 34.94
CA LEU A 13 26.71 2.35 33.87
C LEU A 13 26.19 1.75 32.56
N LYS A 14 26.62 0.54 32.19
CA LYS A 14 26.12 -0.19 31.01
C LYS A 14 24.64 -0.54 31.15
N LYS A 15 24.20 -1.01 32.33
CA LYS A 15 22.80 -1.31 32.63
C LYS A 15 21.92 -0.06 32.61
N ARG A 16 22.36 1.05 33.22
CA ARG A 16 21.65 2.35 33.20
C ARG A 16 21.53 2.93 31.78
N ARG A 17 22.61 2.89 30.98
CA ARG A 17 22.59 3.30 29.56
C ARG A 17 21.62 2.46 28.71
N SER A 18 21.53 1.15 28.99
CA SER A 18 20.58 0.26 28.31
C SER A 18 19.12 0.50 28.71
N MET A 19 18.87 0.88 29.96
CA MET A 19 17.52 1.21 30.46
C MET A 19 17.03 2.54 29.90
N VAL A 20 17.87 3.58 29.91
CA VAL A 20 17.56 4.88 29.29
C VAL A 20 17.29 4.71 27.79
N LYS A 21 18.11 3.91 27.08
CA LYS A 21 17.87 3.60 25.66
C LYS A 21 16.51 2.94 25.44
N ARG A 22 16.12 1.97 26.27
CA ARG A 22 14.80 1.32 26.18
C ARG A 22 13.65 2.29 26.46
N ILE A 23 13.78 3.15 27.47
CA ILE A 23 12.77 4.16 27.78
C ILE A 23 12.60 5.13 26.61
N VAL A 24 13.70 5.64 26.05
CA VAL A 24 13.67 6.51 24.87
C VAL A 24 13.04 5.79 23.68
N GLN A 25 13.39 4.52 23.44
CA GLN A 25 12.77 3.71 22.39
C GLN A 25 11.25 3.58 22.58
N TYR A 26 10.78 3.28 23.79
CA TYR A 26 9.34 3.18 24.06
C TYR A 26 8.62 4.51 23.89
N ILE A 27 9.22 5.62 24.34
CA ILE A 27 8.67 6.97 24.14
C ILE A 27 8.54 7.28 22.65
N VAL A 28 9.58 6.99 21.86
CA VAL A 28 9.56 7.19 20.40
C VAL A 28 8.48 6.33 19.75
N ILE A 29 8.42 5.04 20.08
CA ILE A 29 7.40 4.13 19.55
C ILE A 29 6.00 4.64 19.87
N PHE A 30 5.73 4.96 21.13
CA PHE A 30 4.40 5.40 21.56
C PHE A 30 4.00 6.75 20.93
N SER A 31 4.96 7.68 20.83
CA SER A 31 4.79 8.95 20.11
C SER A 31 4.44 8.73 18.63
N THR A 32 5.20 7.88 17.93
CA THR A 32 4.95 7.55 16.51
C THR A 32 3.61 6.86 16.33
N LEU A 33 3.23 5.93 17.21
CA LEU A 33 1.92 5.29 17.18
C LEU A 33 0.80 6.31 17.41
N ALA A 34 0.91 7.16 18.42
CA ALA A 34 -0.09 8.20 18.69
C ALA A 34 -0.29 9.13 17.48
N PHE A 35 0.81 9.54 16.85
CA PHE A 35 0.79 10.34 15.63
C PHE A 35 0.12 9.60 14.45
N ALA A 36 0.47 8.33 14.23
CA ALA A 36 -0.09 7.51 13.14
C ALA A 36 -1.58 7.17 13.34
N PHE A 37 -2.01 6.93 14.57
CA PHE A 37 -3.41 6.61 14.88
C PHE A 37 -4.31 7.84 14.91
N PHE A 38 -3.77 9.04 15.16
CA PHE A 38 -4.56 10.27 15.21
C PHE A 38 -5.53 10.46 14.02
N PRO A 39 -5.09 10.38 12.73
CA PRO A 39 -6.01 10.52 11.60
C PRO A 39 -7.03 9.38 11.51
N ILE A 40 -6.67 8.16 11.93
CA ILE A 40 -7.58 7.01 11.92
C ILE A 40 -8.72 7.23 12.93
N ILE A 41 -8.38 7.67 14.15
CA ILE A 41 -9.35 8.00 15.19
C ILE A 41 -10.24 9.16 14.72
N TRP A 42 -9.67 10.14 14.01
CA TRP A 42 -10.45 11.25 13.45
C TRP A 42 -11.48 10.79 12.41
N ILE A 43 -11.11 9.91 11.49
CA ILE A 43 -12.02 9.35 10.47
C ILE A 43 -13.11 8.50 11.14
N PHE A 44 -12.75 7.69 12.14
CA PHE A 44 -13.70 6.91 12.90
C PHE A 44 -14.70 7.80 13.68
N SER A 45 -14.22 8.90 14.25
CA SER A 45 -15.07 9.90 14.88
C SER A 45 -16.03 10.55 13.88
N ALA A 46 -15.54 10.81 12.65
CA ALA A 46 -16.36 11.39 11.58
C ALA A 46 -17.49 10.44 11.16
N SER A 47 -17.22 9.13 11.09
CA SER A 47 -18.20 8.14 10.63
C SER A 47 -19.35 7.91 11.60
N ILE A 48 -19.21 8.27 12.88
CA ILE A 48 -20.29 8.20 13.88
C ILE A 48 -20.92 9.57 14.17
N ASN A 49 -20.42 10.65 13.55
CA ASN A 49 -20.96 11.99 13.73
C ASN A 49 -22.23 12.17 12.89
N PRO A 50 -23.40 12.51 13.48
CA PRO A 50 -24.65 12.71 12.74
C PRO A 50 -24.62 13.97 11.87
N GLY A 51 -23.70 14.90 12.14
CA GLY A 51 -23.49 16.06 11.27
C GLY A 51 -22.87 15.61 9.94
N GLY A 52 -23.60 15.77 8.85
CA GLY A 52 -23.12 15.49 7.48
C GLY A 52 -22.03 16.45 6.98
N THR A 53 -21.39 17.23 7.87
CA THR A 53 -20.32 18.17 7.55
C THR A 53 -19.10 17.91 8.43
N LEU A 54 -17.92 18.05 7.83
CA LEU A 54 -16.64 18.01 8.55
C LEU A 54 -16.33 19.34 9.27
N TYR A 55 -17.09 20.39 8.96
CA TYR A 55 -16.89 21.73 9.48
C TYR A 55 -17.30 21.81 10.96
N GLY A 56 -16.34 22.09 11.85
CA GLY A 56 -16.57 22.13 13.29
C GLY A 56 -16.66 20.75 13.95
N GLN A 57 -16.25 19.68 13.26
CA GLN A 57 -16.18 18.34 13.83
C GLN A 57 -15.19 18.29 15.01
N ARG A 58 -15.59 17.59 16.07
CA ARG A 58 -14.76 17.32 17.25
C ARG A 58 -14.28 15.87 17.20
N LEU A 59 -13.15 15.58 17.86
CA LEU A 59 -12.64 14.21 18.00
C LEU A 59 -13.64 13.28 18.71
N ILE A 60 -14.41 13.80 19.67
CA ILE A 60 -15.54 13.09 20.28
C ILE A 60 -16.81 13.85 19.89
N PRO A 61 -17.69 13.28 19.04
CA PRO A 61 -18.93 13.91 18.63
C PRO A 61 -19.87 14.11 19.82
N LYS A 62 -20.69 15.16 19.80
CA LYS A 62 -21.65 15.43 20.89
C LYS A 62 -22.73 14.36 21.01
N ASN A 63 -23.20 13.86 19.86
CA ASN A 63 -24.27 12.86 19.76
C ASN A 63 -23.83 11.75 18.81
N PRO A 64 -22.99 10.78 19.23
CA PRO A 64 -22.56 9.69 18.36
C PRO A 64 -23.75 8.82 17.93
N THR A 65 -23.80 8.46 16.65
CA THR A 65 -24.86 7.61 16.08
C THR A 65 -24.27 6.56 15.13
N LEU A 66 -24.97 5.42 14.97
CA LEU A 66 -24.61 4.37 14.02
C LEU A 66 -25.48 4.41 12.76
N GLU A 67 -26.22 5.50 12.55
CA GLU A 67 -27.20 5.60 11.48
C GLU A 67 -26.55 5.52 10.10
N HIS A 68 -25.37 6.13 9.92
CA HIS A 68 -24.60 6.03 8.67
C HIS A 68 -24.25 4.58 8.31
N TYR A 69 -23.89 3.76 9.30
CA TYR A 69 -23.62 2.33 9.11
C TYR A 69 -24.91 1.58 8.79
N ARG A 70 -26.02 1.88 9.48
CA ARG A 70 -27.31 1.27 9.19
C ARG A 70 -27.73 1.53 7.74
N ILE A 71 -27.73 2.80 7.33
CA ILE A 71 -28.04 3.23 5.95
C ILE A 71 -27.18 2.47 4.94
N LEU A 72 -25.88 2.32 5.20
CA LEU A 72 -24.94 1.63 4.31
C LEU A 72 -25.32 0.15 4.04
N PHE A 73 -25.99 -0.52 4.97
CA PHE A 73 -26.39 -1.93 4.83
C PHE A 73 -27.88 -2.13 4.55
N THR A 74 -28.73 -1.12 4.75
CA THR A 74 -30.18 -1.24 4.55
C THR A 74 -30.73 -0.47 3.35
N ASP A 75 -29.99 0.52 2.84
CA ASP A 75 -30.44 1.37 1.75
C ASP A 75 -29.87 0.88 0.41
N ASP A 76 -30.76 0.45 -0.49
CA ASP A 76 -30.39 -0.07 -1.82
C ASP A 76 -29.71 0.96 -2.72
N ARG A 77 -29.81 2.27 -2.40
CA ARG A 77 -29.07 3.33 -3.10
C ARG A 77 -27.56 3.21 -2.90
N TYR A 78 -27.13 2.54 -1.85
CA TYR A 78 -25.73 2.30 -1.51
C TYR A 78 -25.46 0.80 -1.45
N PRO A 79 -25.27 0.12 -2.60
CA PRO A 79 -24.93 -1.31 -2.65
C PRO A 79 -23.47 -1.55 -2.19
N PHE A 80 -23.18 -1.22 -0.93
CA PHE A 80 -21.85 -1.19 -0.35
C PHE A 80 -21.19 -2.56 -0.33
N ILE A 81 -21.95 -3.61 0.04
CA ILE A 81 -21.45 -4.98 0.03
C ILE A 81 -20.97 -5.37 -1.38
N LEU A 82 -21.72 -4.99 -2.41
CA LEU A 82 -21.33 -5.28 -3.79
C LEU A 82 -20.04 -4.53 -4.17
N TRP A 83 -19.90 -3.25 -3.80
CA TRP A 83 -18.68 -2.48 -4.04
C TRP A 83 -17.47 -3.05 -3.31
N LEU A 84 -17.65 -3.47 -2.07
CA LEU A 84 -16.62 -4.12 -1.26
C LEU A 84 -16.18 -5.44 -1.90
N LEU A 85 -17.13 -6.29 -2.29
CA LEU A 85 -16.83 -7.56 -2.94
C LEU A 85 -16.17 -7.37 -4.31
N ASN A 86 -16.60 -6.38 -5.10
CA ASN A 86 -15.95 -6.04 -6.36
C ASN A 86 -14.51 -5.57 -6.14
N SER A 87 -14.27 -4.73 -5.13
CA SER A 87 -12.93 -4.23 -4.79
C SER A 87 -12.02 -5.36 -4.31
N LEU A 88 -12.52 -6.25 -3.44
CA LEU A 88 -11.80 -7.44 -2.99
C LEU A 88 -11.47 -8.36 -4.18
N LYS A 89 -12.45 -8.67 -5.02
CA LYS A 89 -12.25 -9.51 -6.22
C LYS A 89 -11.18 -8.93 -7.15
N VAL A 90 -11.29 -7.66 -7.51
CA VAL A 90 -10.35 -7.00 -8.41
C VAL A 90 -8.95 -6.94 -7.80
N SER A 91 -8.81 -6.52 -6.55
CA SER A 91 -7.51 -6.37 -5.89
C SER A 91 -6.81 -7.71 -5.67
N THR A 92 -7.51 -8.75 -5.24
CA THR A 92 -6.94 -10.09 -5.06
C THR A 92 -6.49 -10.70 -6.38
N VAL A 93 -7.32 -10.64 -7.43
CA VAL A 93 -6.95 -11.19 -8.74
C VAL A 93 -5.80 -10.40 -9.37
N ALA A 94 -5.87 -9.07 -9.34
CA ALA A 94 -4.81 -8.22 -9.89
C ALA A 94 -3.48 -8.44 -9.17
N SER A 95 -3.48 -8.43 -7.83
CA SER A 95 -2.26 -8.65 -7.04
C SER A 95 -1.63 -10.02 -7.28
N ALA A 96 -2.44 -11.09 -7.33
CA ALA A 96 -1.94 -12.44 -7.58
C ALA A 96 -1.25 -12.54 -8.96
N ILE A 97 -1.88 -12.01 -10.01
CA ILE A 97 -1.32 -12.01 -11.37
C ILE A 97 -0.08 -11.09 -11.43
N THR A 98 -0.12 -9.90 -10.83
CA THR A 98 1.04 -9.00 -10.77
C THR A 98 2.24 -9.67 -10.12
N VAL A 99 2.06 -10.31 -8.95
CA VAL A 99 3.15 -11.00 -8.25
C VAL A 99 3.72 -12.12 -9.13
N PHE A 100 2.86 -12.91 -9.76
CA PHE A 100 3.28 -13.98 -10.66
C PHE A 100 4.11 -13.44 -11.85
N LEU A 101 3.62 -12.41 -12.55
CA LEU A 101 4.32 -11.82 -13.69
C LEU A 101 5.62 -11.11 -13.27
N CYS A 102 5.62 -10.41 -12.13
CA CYS A 102 6.83 -9.81 -11.57
C CYS A 102 7.85 -10.90 -11.23
N ALA A 103 7.43 -12.06 -10.73
CA ALA A 103 8.35 -13.15 -10.39
C ALA A 103 9.06 -13.68 -11.63
N LEU A 104 8.32 -13.91 -12.71
CA LEU A 104 8.89 -14.33 -13.98
C LEU A 104 9.86 -13.27 -14.53
N GLY A 105 9.44 -12.00 -14.55
CA GLY A 105 10.25 -10.89 -15.03
C GLY A 105 11.52 -10.71 -14.21
N SER A 106 11.40 -10.58 -12.89
CA SER A 106 12.51 -10.39 -11.96
C SER A 106 13.48 -11.56 -11.97
N TYR A 107 12.99 -12.79 -12.10
CA TYR A 107 13.85 -13.97 -12.22
C TYR A 107 14.70 -13.89 -13.49
N ALA A 108 14.08 -13.60 -14.64
CA ALA A 108 14.82 -13.44 -15.88
C ALA A 108 15.84 -12.29 -15.79
N PHE A 109 15.43 -11.16 -15.22
CA PHE A 109 16.30 -10.02 -14.94
C PHE A 109 17.31 -10.25 -13.83
N SER A 110 17.24 -11.29 -13.02
CA SER A 110 18.23 -11.59 -11.97
C SER A 110 19.24 -12.62 -12.47
N ARG A 111 18.76 -13.68 -13.13
CA ARG A 111 19.55 -14.89 -13.44
C ARG A 111 20.05 -14.96 -14.88
N PHE A 112 19.36 -14.38 -15.85
CA PHE A 112 19.83 -14.43 -17.23
C PHE A 112 20.69 -13.21 -17.60
N ASN A 113 21.71 -13.47 -18.44
CA ASN A 113 22.57 -12.45 -19.03
C ASN A 113 22.18 -12.23 -20.48
N PHE A 114 21.43 -11.16 -20.74
CA PHE A 114 20.98 -10.78 -22.08
C PHE A 114 21.35 -9.31 -22.39
N ARG A 115 21.49 -9.01 -23.68
CA ARG A 115 21.80 -7.66 -24.16
C ARG A 115 20.65 -6.70 -23.80
N GLY A 116 20.98 -5.59 -23.14
CA GLY A 116 20.00 -4.55 -22.77
C GLY A 116 19.32 -4.73 -21.39
N ARG A 117 19.73 -5.70 -20.56
CA ARG A 117 19.17 -5.94 -19.22
C ARG A 117 19.05 -4.68 -18.34
N ARG A 118 20.10 -3.87 -18.27
CA ARG A 118 20.11 -2.63 -17.47
C ARG A 118 19.26 -1.50 -18.07
N PRO A 119 19.41 -1.12 -19.36
CA PRO A 119 18.59 -0.06 -19.94
C PRO A 119 17.10 -0.42 -20.01
N LEU A 120 16.72 -1.69 -20.25
CA LEU A 120 15.31 -2.10 -20.26
C LEU A 120 14.67 -1.98 -18.88
N LEU A 121 15.41 -2.35 -17.84
CA LEU A 121 14.91 -2.24 -16.48
C LEU A 121 14.82 -0.78 -16.01
N LEU A 122 15.76 0.08 -16.42
CA LEU A 122 15.67 1.52 -16.16
C LEU A 122 14.54 2.18 -16.96
N SER A 123 14.30 1.79 -18.21
CA SER A 123 13.21 2.36 -19.01
C SER A 123 11.84 2.02 -18.43
N LEU A 124 11.65 0.79 -17.92
CA LEU A 124 10.43 0.41 -17.21
C LEU A 124 10.17 1.30 -15.98
N LEU A 125 11.21 1.66 -15.23
CA LEU A 125 11.09 2.58 -14.10
C LEU A 125 10.75 4.00 -14.56
N LEU A 126 11.45 4.51 -15.58
CA LEU A 126 11.25 5.88 -16.08
C LEU A 126 9.84 6.08 -16.63
N VAL A 127 9.29 5.10 -17.36
CA VAL A 127 7.92 5.17 -17.87
C VAL A 127 6.90 5.29 -16.73
N GLN A 128 7.15 4.65 -15.58
CA GLN A 128 6.24 4.71 -14.43
C GLN A 128 6.34 5.99 -13.59
N MET A 129 7.43 6.76 -13.73
CA MET A 129 7.52 8.08 -13.11
C MET A 129 6.65 9.12 -13.82
N PHE A 130 6.17 8.80 -15.04
CA PHE A 130 5.25 9.66 -15.75
C PHE A 130 3.89 9.69 -15.03
N PRO A 131 3.28 10.87 -14.84
CA PRO A 131 2.02 11.00 -14.10
C PRO A 131 0.89 10.27 -14.82
N ILE A 132 0.32 9.26 -14.16
CA ILE A 132 -0.73 8.39 -14.72
C ILE A 132 -1.99 9.15 -15.14
N MET A 133 -2.24 10.32 -14.55
CA MET A 133 -3.34 11.22 -14.91
C MET A 133 -3.33 11.58 -16.40
N LEU A 134 -2.15 11.77 -16.99
CA LEU A 134 -2.00 12.10 -18.41
C LEU A 134 -2.29 10.91 -19.33
N ALA A 135 -2.18 9.68 -18.80
CA ALA A 135 -2.43 8.46 -19.55
C ALA A 135 -3.91 8.05 -19.58
N PHE A 136 -4.81 8.70 -18.82
CA PHE A 136 -6.22 8.28 -18.73
C PHE A 136 -6.94 8.26 -20.07
N VAL A 137 -6.75 9.28 -20.92
CA VAL A 137 -7.38 9.34 -22.25
C VAL A 137 -6.88 8.18 -23.13
N ALA A 138 -5.57 7.91 -23.09
CA ALA A 138 -4.98 6.80 -23.84
C ALA A 138 -5.49 5.44 -23.35
N LEU A 139 -5.58 5.24 -22.02
CA LEU A 139 -6.12 4.02 -21.42
C LEU A 139 -7.60 3.81 -21.75
N TYR A 140 -8.40 4.88 -21.77
CA TYR A 140 -9.80 4.81 -22.18
C TYR A 140 -9.93 4.34 -23.64
N LEU A 141 -9.19 4.96 -24.56
CA LEU A 141 -9.20 4.59 -25.98
C LEU A 141 -8.67 3.16 -26.18
N LEU A 142 -7.66 2.75 -25.42
CA LEU A 142 -7.13 1.38 -25.44
C LEU A 142 -8.20 0.37 -25.03
N LEU A 143 -8.89 0.58 -23.91
CA LEU A 143 -9.97 -0.32 -23.46
C LEU A 143 -11.18 -0.29 -24.39
N LEU A 144 -11.49 0.86 -25.00
CA LEU A 144 -12.53 0.96 -26.02
C LEU A 144 -12.18 0.11 -27.24
N TRP A 145 -10.92 0.18 -27.69
CA TRP A 145 -10.45 -0.59 -28.84
C TRP A 145 -10.37 -2.09 -28.55
N ILE A 146 -9.79 -2.48 -27.40
CA ILE A 146 -9.76 -3.87 -26.93
C ILE A 146 -11.19 -4.41 -26.81
N GLY A 147 -12.11 -3.64 -26.25
CA GLY A 147 -13.51 -4.05 -26.07
C GLY A 147 -14.25 -4.36 -27.38
N LYS A 148 -13.82 -3.82 -28.52
CA LYS A 148 -14.38 -4.17 -29.83
C LYS A 148 -14.04 -5.60 -30.26
N TYR A 149 -12.88 -6.11 -29.85
CA TYR A 149 -12.40 -7.46 -30.22
C TYR A 149 -12.58 -8.47 -29.09
N ILE A 150 -12.40 -8.02 -27.85
CA ILE A 150 -12.43 -8.83 -26.63
C ILE A 150 -13.38 -8.13 -25.63
N PRO A 151 -14.71 -8.38 -25.73
CA PRO A 151 -15.71 -7.64 -24.97
C PRO A 151 -15.51 -7.72 -23.45
N PHE A 152 -15.05 -8.86 -22.94
CA PHE A 152 -14.86 -9.05 -21.49
C PHE A 152 -13.69 -8.25 -20.92
N MET A 153 -12.74 -7.78 -21.74
CA MET A 153 -11.63 -6.90 -21.35
C MET A 153 -11.86 -5.42 -21.73
N GLY A 154 -13.06 -5.08 -22.20
CA GLY A 154 -13.39 -3.74 -22.65
C GLY A 154 -13.73 -2.77 -21.52
N LEU A 155 -14.30 -1.63 -21.90
CA LEU A 155 -14.82 -0.64 -20.96
C LEU A 155 -15.92 -1.22 -20.06
N ASN A 156 -16.01 -0.69 -18.84
CA ASN A 156 -16.99 -1.10 -17.82
C ASN A 156 -16.90 -2.59 -17.43
N THR A 157 -15.70 -3.18 -17.48
CA THR A 157 -15.47 -4.56 -17.06
C THR A 157 -14.41 -4.64 -15.97
N HIS A 158 -14.55 -5.63 -15.08
CA HIS A 158 -13.53 -5.91 -14.06
C HIS A 158 -12.21 -6.37 -14.70
N ALA A 159 -12.24 -7.12 -15.79
CA ALA A 159 -11.02 -7.61 -16.43
C ALA A 159 -10.25 -6.47 -17.13
N GLY A 160 -10.94 -5.52 -17.76
CA GLY A 160 -10.32 -4.30 -18.30
C GLY A 160 -9.63 -3.48 -17.20
N LEU A 161 -10.27 -3.34 -16.03
CA LEU A 161 -9.65 -2.66 -14.88
C LEU A 161 -8.41 -3.41 -14.37
N ILE A 162 -8.49 -4.74 -14.25
CA ILE A 162 -7.34 -5.59 -13.86
C ILE A 162 -6.19 -5.41 -14.86
N LEU A 163 -6.47 -5.45 -16.17
CA LEU A 163 -5.48 -5.26 -17.23
C LEU A 163 -4.67 -3.96 -17.05
N VAL A 164 -5.36 -2.86 -16.77
CA VAL A 164 -4.73 -1.55 -16.52
C VAL A 164 -3.85 -1.59 -15.26
N TYR A 165 -4.31 -2.22 -14.18
CA TYR A 165 -3.53 -2.38 -12.95
C TYR A 165 -2.28 -3.24 -13.15
N LEU A 166 -2.34 -4.29 -13.97
CA LEU A 166 -1.17 -5.09 -14.32
C LEU A 166 -0.11 -4.21 -14.98
N GLY A 167 -0.47 -3.49 -16.05
CA GLY A 167 0.48 -2.62 -16.77
C GLY A 167 1.11 -1.54 -15.88
N GLY A 168 0.31 -0.89 -15.02
CA GLY A 168 0.79 0.16 -14.13
C GLY A 168 1.71 -0.32 -13.00
N SER A 169 1.63 -1.59 -12.61
CA SER A 169 2.35 -2.11 -11.44
C SER A 169 3.64 -2.86 -11.76
N LEU A 170 3.83 -3.34 -13.00
CA LEU A 170 4.92 -4.26 -13.34
C LEU A 170 6.33 -3.68 -13.19
N GLY A 171 6.60 -2.45 -13.63
CA GLY A 171 7.94 -1.86 -13.67
C GLY A 171 8.63 -1.79 -12.31
N PHE A 172 8.08 -1.01 -11.38
CA PHE A 172 8.63 -0.84 -10.04
C PHE A 172 8.64 -2.14 -9.24
N ASN A 173 7.57 -2.95 -9.31
CA ASN A 173 7.49 -4.21 -8.59
C ASN A 173 8.52 -5.23 -9.10
N THR A 174 8.74 -5.30 -10.42
CA THR A 174 9.78 -6.15 -11.01
C THR A 174 11.17 -5.70 -10.56
N TRP A 175 11.41 -4.40 -10.46
CA TRP A 175 12.67 -3.87 -9.96
C TRP A 175 12.92 -4.22 -8.50
N LEU A 176 11.92 -3.97 -7.64
CA LEU A 176 11.98 -4.30 -6.22
C LEU A 176 12.26 -5.79 -6.00
N MET A 177 11.52 -6.66 -6.70
CA MET A 177 11.66 -8.10 -6.52
C MET A 177 12.95 -8.66 -7.11
N LYS A 178 13.47 -8.07 -8.20
CA LYS A 178 14.83 -8.35 -8.68
C LYS A 178 15.85 -8.04 -7.59
N GLY A 179 15.72 -6.92 -6.89
CA GLY A 179 16.60 -6.53 -5.78
C GLY A 179 16.69 -7.62 -4.71
N TYR A 180 15.56 -8.24 -4.35
CA TYR A 180 15.52 -9.39 -3.45
C TYR A 180 16.16 -10.63 -4.05
N PHE A 181 15.84 -11.00 -5.29
CA PHE A 181 16.41 -12.19 -5.94
C PHE A 181 17.94 -12.10 -6.09
N ASP A 182 18.49 -10.91 -6.26
CA ASP A 182 19.94 -10.69 -6.34
C ASP A 182 20.67 -10.91 -5.00
N THR A 183 19.97 -10.85 -3.85
CA THR A 183 20.56 -11.17 -2.54
C THR A 183 20.73 -12.66 -2.29
N ILE A 184 20.03 -13.51 -3.04
CA ILE A 184 20.13 -14.97 -2.90
C ILE A 184 21.35 -15.43 -3.70
N PRO A 185 22.39 -15.99 -3.04
CA PRO A 185 23.56 -16.52 -3.73
C PRO A 185 23.16 -17.67 -4.66
N HIS A 186 23.88 -17.77 -5.77
CA HIS A 186 23.71 -18.80 -6.81
C HIS A 186 24.88 -19.77 -6.76
#